data_AF-A0A7C5EGE4-F1
#
_entry.id   AF-A0A7C5EGE4-F1
#
_cell.length_a   1.000
_cell.length_b   1.000
_cell.length_c   1.000
_cell.angle_alpha   90.00
_cell.angle_beta   90.00
_cell.angle_gamma   90.00
#
_symmetry.space_group_name_H-M   'P 1'
#
loop_
_entity.id
_entity.type
_entity.pdbx_description
1 polymer ?
#
loop_
_entity_poly.entity_id
_entity_poly.type
_entity_poly.pdbx_seq_one_letter_code
_entity_poly.pdbx_strand_id
1 'polypeptide(L)'
;MRVKAPDPLRAHGALVFLTLSSLAGLLTALGRGRWAGLGAVAAFAGVFLLASALAVGQSTRRRRRAGWGLALALVGPVAASWLGADSGWIVFALAAVFPAGLAGYFGQSLGFQSQPALAMAVTALVLAAPSGACAGGATLAEGALLFALLTPVFVWRAVGIRRNLSRPGRVTKAEIRKRGWQEAIWALGWTLVAVGVLHLVR
;
A
#
# COMPACT_ATOMS: atom_id res chain seq x y z
N MET A 1 30.99 0.13 -10.95
CA MET A 1 30.51 0.29 -9.56
C MET A 1 28.99 0.22 -9.55
N ARG A 2 28.36 -0.80 -8.94
CA ARG A 2 26.89 -0.84 -8.80
C ARG A 2 26.45 0.27 -7.85
N VAL A 3 25.81 1.31 -8.37
CA VAL A 3 25.16 2.34 -7.56
C VAL A 3 24.19 1.63 -6.62
N LYS A 4 24.40 1.78 -5.32
CA LYS A 4 23.58 1.16 -4.28
C LYS A 4 22.15 1.67 -4.45
N ALA A 5 21.23 0.80 -4.88
CA ALA A 5 19.84 1.18 -5.14
C ALA A 5 19.26 1.89 -3.89
N PRO A 6 18.66 3.09 -4.02
CA PRO A 6 18.16 3.81 -2.87
C PRO A 6 17.06 3.03 -2.17
N ASP A 7 17.06 3.09 -0.83
CA ASP A 7 16.17 2.32 0.04
C ASP A 7 14.70 2.50 -0.40
N PRO A 8 14.00 1.43 -0.79
CA PRO A 8 12.68 1.53 -1.39
C PRO A 8 11.63 2.17 -0.48
N LEU A 9 11.78 2.08 0.84
CA LEU A 9 10.92 2.79 1.80
C LEU A 9 11.05 4.31 1.69
N ARG A 10 12.26 4.79 1.38
CA ARG A 10 12.61 6.21 1.33
C ARG A 10 12.52 6.80 -0.06
N ALA A 11 12.76 5.98 -1.10
CA ALA A 11 12.91 6.46 -2.46
C ALA A 11 11.58 6.84 -3.15
N HIS A 12 10.45 6.27 -2.72
CA HIS A 12 9.19 6.37 -3.48
C HIS A 12 7.99 6.85 -2.67
N GLY A 13 8.19 7.26 -1.42
CA GLY A 13 7.07 7.59 -0.53
C GLY A 13 6.06 6.44 -0.42
N ALA A 14 6.51 5.19 -0.55
CA ALA A 14 5.64 4.01 -0.54
C ALA A 14 4.92 3.83 0.81
N LEU A 15 5.55 4.35 1.89
CA LEU A 15 4.89 4.54 3.18
C LEU A 15 3.63 5.40 3.07
N VAL A 16 3.61 6.42 2.21
CA VAL A 16 2.42 7.28 2.01
C VAL A 16 1.28 6.48 1.39
N PHE A 17 1.56 5.59 0.43
CA PHE A 17 0.53 4.72 -0.15
C PHE A 17 -0.02 3.76 0.91
N LEU A 18 0.87 3.12 1.67
CA LEU A 18 0.48 2.22 2.74
C LEU A 18 -0.34 2.97 3.80
N THR A 19 0.10 4.14 4.26
CA THR A 19 -0.61 4.92 5.28
C THR A 19 -1.96 5.41 4.79
N LEU A 20 -2.08 5.85 3.54
CA LEU A 20 -3.34 6.30 2.97
C LEU A 20 -4.33 5.15 2.81
N SER A 21 -3.88 4.02 2.25
CA SER A 21 -4.73 2.83 2.13
C SER A 21 -5.18 2.32 3.50
N SER A 22 -4.26 2.33 4.47
CA SER A 22 -4.53 1.93 5.86
C SER A 22 -5.57 2.86 6.49
N LEU A 23 -5.37 4.18 6.37
CA LEU A 23 -6.27 5.18 6.92
C LEU A 23 -7.65 5.09 6.26
N ALA A 24 -7.71 4.95 4.94
CA ALA A 24 -8.96 4.80 4.20
C ALA A 24 -9.77 3.61 4.70
N GLY A 25 -9.16 2.42 4.74
CA GLY A 25 -9.83 1.20 5.20
C GLY A 25 -10.29 1.30 6.66
N LEU A 26 -9.48 1.93 7.52
CA LEU A 26 -9.81 2.13 8.93
C LEU A 26 -10.93 3.13 9.16
N LEU A 27 -10.93 4.24 8.43
CA LEU A 27 -11.97 5.26 8.54
C LEU A 27 -13.31 4.70 8.03
N THR A 28 -13.30 3.92 6.95
CA THR A 28 -14.51 3.22 6.47
C THR A 28 -15.02 2.17 7.46
N ALA A 29 -14.12 1.55 8.24
CA ALA A 29 -14.44 0.57 9.27
C ALA A 29 -14.90 1.17 10.62
N LEU A 30 -14.99 2.50 10.76
CA LEU A 30 -15.41 3.15 12.00
C LEU A 30 -16.85 2.73 12.37
N GLY A 31 -16.99 1.88 13.40
CA GLY A 31 -18.28 1.53 13.99
C GLY A 31 -18.35 0.11 14.55
N ARG A 32 -18.05 -0.92 13.74
CA ARG A 32 -18.31 -2.33 14.13
C ARG A 32 -17.08 -3.24 14.15
N GLY A 33 -16.04 -2.99 13.35
CA GLY A 33 -14.91 -3.91 13.20
C GLY A 33 -13.53 -3.26 13.06
N ARG A 34 -13.31 -2.05 13.60
CA ARG A 34 -12.05 -1.30 13.42
C ARG A 34 -10.78 -2.09 13.73
N TRP A 35 -10.83 -2.98 14.72
CA TRP A 35 -9.68 -3.80 15.13
C TRP A 35 -9.43 -4.95 14.16
N ALA A 36 -10.50 -5.55 13.61
CA ALA A 36 -10.40 -6.54 12.55
C ALA A 36 -9.83 -5.89 11.26
N GLY A 37 -10.30 -4.68 10.93
CA GLY A 37 -9.75 -3.85 9.85
C GLY A 37 -8.26 -3.53 10.03
N LEU A 38 -7.84 -3.17 11.26
CA LEU A 38 -6.42 -2.98 11.59
C LEU A 38 -5.59 -4.24 11.35
N GLY A 39 -6.10 -5.41 11.76
CA GLY A 39 -5.43 -6.70 11.54
C GLY A 39 -5.22 -7.00 10.05
N ALA A 40 -6.26 -6.81 9.23
CA ALA A 40 -6.18 -7.03 7.79
C ALA A 40 -5.17 -6.09 7.14
N VAL A 41 -5.23 -4.79 7.46
CA VAL A 41 -4.28 -3.78 6.95
C VAL A 41 -2.85 -4.04 7.42
N ALA A 42 -2.66 -4.49 8.66
CA ALA A 42 -1.35 -4.85 9.19
C ALA A 42 -0.69 -5.98 8.39
N ALA A 43 -1.48 -6.92 7.87
CA ALA A 43 -0.99 -7.97 6.99
C ALA A 43 -0.32 -7.39 5.72
N PHE A 44 -0.96 -6.41 5.08
CA PHE A 44 -0.40 -5.71 3.92
C PHE A 44 0.86 -4.92 4.26
N ALA A 45 0.91 -4.27 5.42
CA ALA A 45 2.12 -3.64 5.92
C ALA A 45 3.26 -4.67 6.09
N GLY A 46 2.94 -5.86 6.58
CA GLY A 46 3.86 -6.99 6.72
C GLY A 46 4.44 -7.46 5.38
N VAL A 47 3.58 -7.71 4.40
CA VAL A 47 3.97 -8.10 3.04
C VAL A 47 4.85 -7.02 2.40
N PHE A 48 4.51 -5.75 2.60
CA PHE A 48 5.31 -4.63 2.10
C PHE A 48 6.71 -4.57 2.76
N LEU A 49 6.81 -4.81 4.07
CA LEU A 49 8.10 -4.89 4.77
C LEU A 49 8.94 -6.09 4.31
N LEU A 50 8.32 -7.25 4.05
CA LEU A 50 8.98 -8.42 3.47
C LEU A 50 9.55 -8.10 2.09
N ALA A 51 8.74 -7.51 1.20
CA ALA A 51 9.18 -7.09 -0.13
C ALA A 51 10.33 -6.06 -0.04
N SER A 52 10.24 -5.11 0.89
CA SER A 52 11.31 -4.16 1.17
C SER A 52 12.60 -4.84 1.69
N ALA A 53 12.47 -5.89 2.50
CA ALA A 53 13.61 -6.64 3.01
C ALA A 53 14.37 -7.36 1.89
N LEU A 54 13.66 -7.90 0.89
CA LEU A 54 14.26 -8.54 -0.29
C LEU A 54 15.04 -7.54 -1.16
N ALA A 55 14.61 -6.29 -1.17
CA ALA A 55 15.24 -5.21 -1.94
C ALA A 55 16.50 -4.62 -1.29
N VAL A 56 16.65 -4.76 0.03
CA VAL A 56 17.81 -4.25 0.77
C VAL A 56 18.88 -5.33 0.81
N GLY A 57 20.11 -4.99 0.44
CA GLY A 57 21.26 -5.91 0.51
C GLY A 57 21.50 -6.50 1.90
N GLN A 58 22.36 -7.53 1.96
CA GLN A 58 22.76 -8.25 3.18
C GLN A 58 23.13 -7.28 4.30
N SER A 59 22.23 -7.09 5.28
CA SER A 59 22.42 -6.20 6.42
C SER A 59 21.46 -6.53 7.56
N THR A 60 21.80 -6.09 8.78
CA THR A 60 20.92 -6.17 9.96
C THR A 60 19.54 -5.55 9.72
N ARG A 61 19.44 -4.54 8.83
CA ARG A 61 18.16 -3.94 8.43
C ARG A 61 17.28 -4.91 7.65
N ARG A 62 17.85 -5.74 6.76
CA ARG A 62 17.11 -6.78 6.04
C ARG A 62 16.49 -7.77 7.02
N ARG A 63 17.27 -8.27 7.98
CA ARG A 63 16.77 -9.22 9.00
C ARG A 63 15.64 -8.62 9.85
N ARG A 64 15.79 -7.38 10.31
CA ARG A 64 14.73 -6.69 11.07
C ARG A 64 13.46 -6.48 10.25
N ARG A 65 13.57 -6.03 8.99
CA ARG A 65 12.40 -5.84 8.10
C ARG A 65 11.73 -7.15 7.76
N ALA A 66 12.49 -8.20 7.51
CA ALA A 66 11.95 -9.53 7.26
C ALA A 66 11.23 -10.07 8.49
N GLY A 67 11.83 -9.95 9.68
CA GLY A 67 11.21 -10.38 10.94
C GLY A 67 9.89 -9.67 11.23
N TRP A 68 9.88 -8.33 11.21
CA TRP A 68 8.65 -7.54 11.39
C TRP A 68 7.63 -7.78 10.28
N GLY A 69 8.10 -7.91 9.04
CA GLY A 69 7.24 -8.18 7.91
C GLY A 69 6.54 -9.53 8.01
N LEU A 70 7.28 -10.58 8.40
CA LEU A 70 6.74 -11.92 8.61
C LEU A 70 5.77 -11.94 9.79
N ALA A 71 6.13 -11.30 10.90
CA ALA A 71 5.27 -11.20 12.07
C ALA A 71 3.93 -10.53 11.71
N LEU A 72 3.96 -9.39 11.03
CA LEU A 72 2.73 -8.69 10.64
C LEU A 72 1.91 -9.44 9.57
N ALA A 73 2.57 -10.07 8.60
CA ALA A 73 1.89 -10.84 7.55
C ALA A 73 1.20 -12.10 8.09
N LEU A 74 1.69 -12.68 9.18
CA LEU A 74 1.10 -13.86 9.82
C LEU A 74 0.10 -13.49 10.92
N VAL A 75 0.49 -12.57 11.80
CA VAL A 75 -0.35 -12.16 12.94
C VAL A 75 -1.53 -11.32 12.48
N GLY A 76 -1.38 -10.48 11.46
CA GLY A 76 -2.45 -9.62 10.94
C GLY A 76 -3.72 -10.39 10.55
N PRO A 77 -3.63 -11.37 9.63
CA PRO A 77 -4.75 -12.22 9.23
C PRO A 77 -5.39 -13.00 10.37
N VAL A 78 -4.55 -13.57 11.26
CA VAL A 78 -5.01 -14.35 12.41
C VAL A 78 -5.76 -13.45 13.40
N ALA A 79 -5.19 -12.28 13.73
CA ALA A 79 -5.83 -11.29 14.58
C ALA A 79 -7.13 -10.78 13.96
N ALA A 80 -7.15 -10.48 12.66
CA ALA A 80 -8.35 -10.04 11.96
C ALA A 80 -9.46 -11.10 12.06
N SER A 81 -9.13 -12.36 11.81
CA SER A 81 -10.07 -13.48 11.90
C SER A 81 -10.58 -13.69 13.32
N TRP A 82 -9.68 -13.63 14.32
CA TRP A 82 -10.04 -13.76 15.73
C TRP A 82 -10.92 -12.63 16.24
N LEU A 83 -10.75 -11.43 15.69
CA LEU A 83 -11.57 -10.24 15.97
C LEU A 83 -12.87 -10.19 15.15
N GLY A 84 -13.22 -11.26 14.44
CA GLY A 84 -14.49 -11.39 13.72
C GLY A 84 -14.53 -10.66 12.37
N ALA A 85 -13.42 -10.62 11.63
CA ALA A 85 -13.40 -10.03 10.28
C ALA A 85 -14.43 -10.69 9.34
N ASP A 86 -15.20 -9.87 8.62
CA ASP A 86 -16.14 -10.35 7.61
C ASP A 86 -15.40 -10.91 6.39
N SER A 87 -15.70 -12.17 6.03
CA SER A 87 -15.04 -12.95 4.97
C SER A 87 -14.82 -12.23 3.63
N GLY A 88 -15.60 -11.19 3.30
CA GLY A 88 -15.38 -10.36 2.11
C GLY A 88 -13.97 -9.76 2.04
N TRP A 89 -13.29 -9.58 3.18
CA TRP A 89 -11.91 -9.10 3.25
C TRP A 89 -10.91 -9.99 2.49
N ILE A 90 -11.18 -11.30 2.44
CA ILE A 90 -10.33 -12.31 1.79
C ILE A 90 -10.32 -12.12 0.29
N VAL A 91 -11.44 -11.70 -0.32
CA VAL A 91 -11.52 -11.50 -1.78
C VAL A 91 -10.50 -10.46 -2.24
N PHE A 92 -10.45 -9.32 -1.55
CA PHE A 92 -9.49 -8.26 -1.85
C PHE A 92 -8.05 -8.64 -1.46
N ALA A 93 -7.88 -9.42 -0.38
CA ALA A 93 -6.57 -9.93 0.01
C ALA A 93 -5.99 -10.89 -1.04
N LEU A 94 -6.78 -11.84 -1.54
CA LEU A 94 -6.40 -12.76 -2.61
C LEU A 94 -6.14 -12.02 -3.91
N ALA A 95 -7.00 -11.05 -4.27
CA ALA A 95 -6.79 -10.20 -5.44
C ALA A 95 -5.46 -9.43 -5.37
N ALA A 96 -4.96 -9.12 -4.17
CA ALA A 96 -3.70 -8.42 -3.97
C ALA A 96 -2.46 -9.32 -4.06
N VAL A 97 -2.61 -10.64 -3.90
CA VAL A 97 -1.50 -11.60 -4.02
C VAL A 97 -0.90 -11.56 -5.43
N PHE A 98 -1.75 -11.49 -6.46
CA PHE A 98 -1.32 -11.46 -7.85
C PHE A 98 -0.41 -10.25 -8.19
N PRO A 99 -0.84 -8.99 -7.99
CA PRO A 99 0.03 -7.84 -8.21
C PRO A 99 1.23 -7.82 -7.24
N ALA A 100 1.11 -8.32 -6.01
CA ALA A 100 2.26 -8.44 -5.12
C ALA A 100 3.32 -9.42 -5.66
N GLY A 101 2.89 -10.57 -6.20
CA GLY A 101 3.76 -11.55 -6.85
C GLY A 101 4.45 -10.98 -8.09
N LEU A 102 3.70 -10.29 -8.95
CA LEU A 102 4.25 -9.61 -10.12
C LEU A 102 5.26 -8.52 -9.74
N ALA A 103 4.99 -7.76 -8.67
CA ALA A 103 5.93 -6.77 -8.16
C ALA A 103 7.25 -7.42 -7.73
N GLY A 104 7.18 -8.58 -7.07
CA GLY A 104 8.35 -9.38 -6.72
C GLY A 104 9.12 -9.87 -7.93
N TYR A 105 8.43 -10.44 -8.92
CA TYR A 105 9.01 -10.92 -10.17
C TYR A 105 9.73 -9.80 -10.94
N PHE A 106 9.05 -8.69 -11.22
CA PHE A 106 9.65 -7.56 -11.91
C PHE A 106 10.77 -6.91 -11.09
N GLY A 107 10.66 -6.93 -9.77
CA GLY A 107 11.71 -6.43 -8.87
C GLY A 107 13.00 -7.25 -8.98
N GLN A 108 12.92 -8.57 -9.17
CA GLN A 108 14.08 -9.43 -9.39
C GLN A 108 14.62 -9.33 -10.82
N SER A 109 13.73 -9.38 -11.82
CA SER A 109 14.11 -9.46 -13.24
C SER A 109 14.58 -8.12 -13.82
N LEU A 110 13.91 -7.02 -13.46
CA LEU A 110 14.13 -5.69 -14.04
C LEU A 110 14.71 -4.70 -13.03
N GLY A 111 14.90 -5.14 -11.78
CA GLY A 111 15.31 -4.32 -10.66
C GLY A 111 14.12 -3.71 -9.91
N PHE A 112 14.31 -3.51 -8.61
CA PHE A 112 13.26 -3.06 -7.69
C PHE A 112 12.67 -1.68 -8.02
N GLN A 113 13.41 -0.87 -8.77
CA GLN A 113 12.99 0.47 -9.21
C GLN A 113 12.46 0.49 -10.64
N SER A 114 12.28 -0.69 -11.25
CA SER A 114 11.66 -0.78 -12.57
C SER A 114 10.21 -0.32 -12.50
N GLN A 115 9.76 0.33 -13.57
CA GLN A 115 8.39 0.81 -13.73
C GLN A 115 7.34 -0.29 -13.48
N PRO A 116 7.45 -1.50 -14.05
CA PRO A 116 6.45 -2.54 -13.82
C PRO A 116 6.43 -3.06 -12.38
N ALA A 117 7.59 -3.18 -11.71
CA ALA A 117 7.65 -3.58 -10.30
C ALA A 117 6.90 -2.58 -9.40
N LEU A 118 7.11 -1.29 -9.65
CA LEU A 118 6.47 -0.21 -8.89
C LEU A 118 4.96 -0.15 -9.14
N ALA A 119 4.51 -0.25 -10.39
CA ALA A 119 3.08 -0.22 -10.73
C ALA A 119 2.32 -1.37 -10.05
N MET A 120 2.89 -2.58 -10.06
CA MET A 120 2.30 -3.75 -9.43
C MET A 120 2.31 -3.65 -7.90
N ALA A 121 3.39 -3.12 -7.30
CA ALA A 121 3.46 -2.88 -5.86
C ALA A 121 2.40 -1.86 -5.40
N VAL A 122 2.21 -0.79 -6.16
CA VAL A 122 1.17 0.22 -5.89
C VAL A 122 -0.22 -0.42 -5.99
N THR A 123 -0.47 -1.22 -7.02
CA THR A 123 -1.75 -1.94 -7.20
C THR A 123 -2.08 -2.85 -6.02
N ALA A 124 -1.09 -3.60 -5.51
CA ALA A 124 -1.27 -4.43 -4.32
C ALA A 124 -1.60 -3.60 -3.07
N LEU A 125 -1.01 -2.42 -2.93
CA LEU A 125 -1.29 -1.51 -1.80
C LEU A 125 -2.67 -0.84 -1.89
N VAL A 126 -3.21 -0.60 -3.09
CA VAL A 126 -4.57 -0.07 -3.26
C VAL A 126 -5.59 -1.02 -2.65
N LEU A 127 -5.41 -2.32 -2.86
CA LEU A 127 -6.31 -3.37 -2.40
C LEU A 127 -6.31 -3.54 -0.87
N ALA A 128 -5.34 -2.95 -0.16
CA ALA A 128 -5.34 -2.94 1.31
C ALA A 128 -6.52 -2.12 1.88
N ALA A 129 -6.94 -1.04 1.22
CA ALA A 129 -8.05 -0.21 1.67
C ALA A 129 -9.41 -0.94 1.64
N PRO A 130 -9.85 -1.55 0.51
CA PRO A 130 -11.10 -2.30 0.49
C PRO A 130 -11.02 -3.58 1.32
N SER A 131 -9.86 -4.24 1.41
CA SER A 131 -9.69 -5.39 2.31
C SER A 131 -9.87 -5.01 3.78
N GLY A 132 -9.26 -3.90 4.22
CA GLY A 132 -9.43 -3.36 5.57
C GLY A 132 -10.86 -2.91 5.87
N ALA A 133 -11.52 -2.27 4.89
CA ALA A 133 -12.91 -1.86 5.01
C ALA A 133 -13.84 -3.08 5.16
N CYS A 134 -13.71 -4.09 4.31
CA CYS A 134 -14.50 -5.31 4.39
C CYS A 134 -14.22 -6.09 5.67
N ALA A 135 -12.96 -6.19 6.11
CA ALA A 135 -12.63 -6.79 7.42
C ALA A 135 -13.32 -6.05 8.58
N GLY A 136 -13.55 -4.74 8.43
CA GLY A 136 -14.29 -3.92 9.37
C GLY A 136 -15.82 -4.03 9.30
N GLY A 137 -16.36 -4.84 8.39
CA GLY A 137 -17.79 -5.04 8.18
C GLY A 137 -18.39 -4.21 7.03
N ALA A 138 -17.59 -3.68 6.11
CA ALA A 138 -18.09 -3.12 4.86
C ALA A 138 -18.50 -4.23 3.88
N THR A 139 -19.54 -4.00 3.09
CA THR A 139 -19.96 -4.97 2.05
C THR A 139 -18.94 -5.06 0.92
N LEU A 140 -18.99 -6.12 0.11
CA LEU A 140 -18.15 -6.23 -1.09
C LEU A 140 -18.38 -5.08 -2.09
N ALA A 141 -19.62 -4.59 -2.20
CA ALA A 141 -19.96 -3.47 -3.07
C ALA A 141 -19.34 -2.16 -2.56
N GLU A 142 -19.38 -1.92 -1.24
CA GLU A 142 -18.70 -0.80 -0.58
C GLU A 142 -17.18 -0.90 -0.78
N GLY A 143 -16.59 -2.09 -0.60
CA GLY A 143 -15.17 -2.33 -0.89
C GLY A 143 -14.81 -2.04 -2.36
N ALA A 144 -15.62 -2.50 -3.31
CA ALA A 144 -15.41 -2.26 -4.73
C ALA A 144 -15.54 -0.76 -5.08
N LEU A 145 -16.49 -0.06 -4.47
CA LEU A 145 -16.64 1.39 -4.62
C LEU A 145 -15.44 2.13 -4.05
N LEU A 146 -14.96 1.76 -2.86
CA LEU A 146 -13.75 2.35 -2.26
C LEU A 146 -12.53 2.14 -3.16
N PHE A 147 -12.38 0.94 -3.74
CA PHE A 147 -11.34 0.64 -4.72
C PHE A 147 -11.45 1.54 -5.95
N ALA A 148 -12.64 1.67 -6.54
CA ALA A 148 -12.89 2.51 -7.71
C ALA A 148 -12.60 3.99 -7.42
N LEU A 149 -13.01 4.50 -6.25
CA LEU A 149 -12.78 5.88 -5.83
C LEU A 149 -11.30 6.18 -5.57
N LEU A 150 -10.55 5.24 -4.99
CA LEU A 150 -9.14 5.43 -4.71
C LEU A 150 -8.26 5.29 -5.96
N THR A 151 -8.63 4.41 -6.90
CA THR A 151 -7.83 4.08 -8.09
C THR A 151 -7.27 5.32 -8.83
N PRO A 152 -8.05 6.39 -9.13
CA PRO A 152 -7.55 7.58 -9.81
C PRO A 152 -6.34 8.24 -9.14
N VAL A 153 -6.29 8.31 -7.81
CA VAL A 153 -5.16 8.90 -7.06
C VAL A 153 -3.92 8.05 -7.18
N PHE A 154 -4.08 6.74 -7.08
CA PHE A 154 -2.94 5.82 -7.19
C PHE A 154 -2.39 5.80 -8.62
N VAL A 155 -3.26 5.85 -9.64
CA VAL A 155 -2.87 6.00 -11.05
C VAL A 155 -2.15 7.32 -11.27
N TRP A 156 -2.74 8.44 -10.82
CA TRP A 156 -2.14 9.77 -10.94
C TRP A 156 -0.73 9.82 -10.33
N ARG A 157 -0.58 9.27 -9.12
CA ARG A 157 0.70 9.26 -8.41
C ARG A 157 1.71 8.30 -9.06
N ALA A 158 1.28 7.14 -9.56
CA ALA A 158 2.15 6.24 -10.32
C ALA A 158 2.67 6.91 -11.59
N VAL A 159 1.82 7.65 -12.32
CA VAL A 159 2.21 8.43 -13.50
C VAL A 159 3.13 9.60 -13.11
N GLY A 160 2.86 10.28 -12.00
CA GLY A 160 3.71 11.36 -11.47
C GLY A 160 5.13 10.88 -11.15
N ILE A 161 5.24 9.75 -10.45
CA ILE A 161 6.53 9.10 -10.16
C ILE A 161 7.24 8.72 -11.46
N ARG A 162 6.52 8.13 -12.44
CA ARG A 162 7.08 7.78 -13.76
C ARG A 162 7.68 9.00 -14.45
N ARG A 163 6.92 10.11 -14.54
CA ARG A 163 7.40 11.35 -15.17
C ARG A 163 8.65 11.90 -14.48
N ASN A 164 8.77 11.73 -13.17
CA ASN A 164 9.92 12.21 -12.40
C ASN A 164 11.16 11.33 -12.59
N LEU A 165 11.01 10.00 -12.67
CA LEU A 165 12.11 9.08 -12.93
C LEU A 165 12.66 9.21 -14.35
N SER A 166 11.83 9.61 -15.32
CA SER A 166 12.22 9.78 -16.71
C SER A 166 12.85 11.15 -17.05
N ARG A 167 12.91 12.10 -16.11
CA ARG A 167 13.49 13.44 -16.38
C ARG A 167 15.03 13.39 -16.31
N PRO A 168 15.74 13.74 -17.39
CA PRO A 168 17.18 13.90 -17.36
C PRO A 168 17.52 15.18 -16.56
N GLY A 169 18.08 15.02 -15.36
CA GLY A 169 18.50 16.13 -14.51
C GLY A 169 18.69 15.74 -13.04
N ARG A 170 19.58 16.44 -12.33
CA ARG A 170 19.75 16.26 -10.88
C ARG A 170 18.59 16.92 -10.14
N VAL A 171 17.54 16.16 -9.85
CA VAL A 171 16.47 16.60 -8.95
C VAL A 171 17.04 16.76 -7.54
N THR A 172 16.85 17.92 -6.92
CA THR A 172 17.37 18.15 -5.57
C THR A 172 16.52 17.41 -4.52
N LYS A 173 17.13 17.05 -3.37
CA LYS A 173 16.39 16.44 -2.25
C LYS A 173 15.24 17.32 -1.76
N ALA A 174 15.41 18.64 -1.82
CA ALA A 174 14.40 19.61 -1.40
C ALA A 174 13.17 19.59 -2.32
N GLU A 175 13.36 19.50 -3.64
CA GLU A 175 12.26 19.38 -4.61
C GLU A 175 11.50 18.07 -4.47
N ILE A 176 12.21 16.95 -4.25
CA ILE A 176 11.58 15.65 -3.99
C ILE A 176 10.72 15.73 -2.73
N ARG A 177 11.23 16.36 -1.66
CA ARG A 177 10.49 16.51 -0.40
C ARG A 177 9.26 17.40 -0.57
N LYS A 178 9.38 18.54 -1.26
CA LYS A 178 8.26 19.48 -1.49
C LYS A 178 7.16 18.84 -2.32
N ARG A 179 7.51 18.13 -3.40
CA ARG A 179 6.54 17.39 -4.22
C ARG A 179 5.90 16.24 -3.46
N GLY A 180 6.68 15.46 -2.73
CA GLY A 180 6.15 14.37 -1.91
C GLY A 180 5.13 14.86 -0.88
N TRP A 181 5.33 16.04 -0.30
CA TRP A 181 4.37 16.69 0.59
C TRP A 181 3.09 17.11 -0.12
N GLN A 182 3.20 17.75 -1.29
CA GLN A 182 2.04 18.15 -2.09
C GLN A 182 1.22 16.93 -2.52
N GLU A 183 1.88 15.87 -3.00
CA GLU A 183 1.23 14.61 -3.37
C GLU A 183 0.54 13.95 -2.18
N ALA A 184 1.16 13.97 -1.00
CA ALA A 184 0.56 13.43 0.22
C ALA A 184 -0.70 14.20 0.64
N ILE A 185 -0.69 15.54 0.57
CA ILE A 185 -1.84 16.38 0.89
C ILE A 185 -3.00 16.10 -0.08
N TRP A 186 -2.72 16.07 -1.38
CA TRP A 186 -3.74 15.77 -2.39
C TRP A 186 -4.35 14.39 -2.20
N ALA A 187 -3.51 13.39 -1.95
CA ALA A 187 -3.95 12.03 -1.75
C ALA A 187 -4.71 11.86 -0.42
N LEU A 188 -4.35 12.58 0.64
CA LEU A 188 -5.12 12.66 1.88
C LEU A 188 -6.50 13.28 1.63
N GLY A 189 -6.56 14.44 0.97
CA GLY A 189 -7.81 15.12 0.66
C GLY A 189 -8.76 14.24 -0.16
N TRP A 190 -8.24 13.56 -1.18
CA TRP A 190 -9.03 12.63 -1.97
C TRP A 190 -9.47 11.40 -1.19
N THR A 191 -8.62 10.88 -0.30
CA THR A 191 -9.00 9.75 0.58
C THR A 191 -10.17 10.15 1.47
N LEU A 192 -10.15 11.36 2.03
CA LEU A 192 -11.26 11.89 2.83
C LEU A 192 -12.54 12.05 1.99
N VAL A 193 -12.44 12.55 0.76
CA VAL A 193 -13.59 12.65 -0.16
C VAL A 193 -14.14 11.27 -0.50
N ALA A 194 -13.28 10.30 -0.82
CA ALA A 194 -13.68 8.94 -1.16
C ALA A 194 -14.41 8.26 0.00
N VAL A 195 -13.86 8.37 1.22
CA VAL A 195 -14.50 7.85 2.43
C VAL A 195 -15.81 8.60 2.71
N GLY A 196 -15.83 9.93 2.54
CA GLY A 196 -17.04 10.74 2.70
C GLY A 196 -18.17 10.35 1.75
N VAL A 197 -17.88 10.16 0.45
CA VAL A 197 -18.83 9.66 -0.54
C VAL A 197 -19.38 8.31 -0.11
N LEU A 198 -18.51 7.42 0.39
CA LEU A 198 -18.92 6.09 0.81
C LEU A 198 -19.84 6.13 2.04
N HIS A 199 -19.63 7.07 2.96
CA HIS A 199 -20.55 7.31 4.08
C HIS A 199 -21.89 7.94 3.66
N LEU A 200 -21.95 8.66 2.54
CA LEU A 200 -23.19 9.23 2.01
C LEU A 200 -24.06 8.20 1.27
N VAL A 201 -23.45 7.14 0.74
CA VAL A 201 -24.12 6.10 -0.05
C VAL A 201 -24.56 4.91 0.82
N ARG A 202 -24.14 4.89 2.09
CA ARG A 202 -24.41 3.83 3.07
C ARG A 202 -25.64 4.14 3.91
#